data_AF-A0A7X4CVX9-F1
#
_entry.id   AF-A0A7X4CVX9-F1
#
_cell.length_a   1.000
_cell.length_b   1.000
_cell.length_c   1.000
_cell.angle_alpha   90.00
_cell.angle_beta   90.00
_cell.angle_gamma   90.00
#
_symmetry.space_group_name_H-M   'P 1'
#
loop_
_entity.id
_entity.type
_entity.pdbx_description
1 polymer ?
#
loop_
_entity_poly.entity_id
_entity_poly.type
_entity_poly.pdbx_seq_one_letter_code
_entity_poly.pdbx_strand_id
1 'polypeptide(L)'
;MQLANPYLLLNLSTAKEKAMNYVSRRSFLRVATGAAGVGLLAACAPVAAPADSGGMGADEPDEMVAELEMWTEMATVPWLGAMDEIVESFNSANPGIQVTHSGFSGLAYEQATKTAFAGGAVPDFLQTDAGPGALSAFIEADQLLDLTDVVEESKGAIYPDALDSVLYKGRYWGAPWAMTVANLMYYNAGILDEHGVDPATLTTWSAFTDACHTFQHAGVTPVLIGAKNAWPGGHWAQHLYIRTFGVKGSVDLFLRGLDVNHESDLRFTDPAGVRVWELIKELLDSEY
;
A
#
# COMPACT_ATOMS: atom_id res chain seq x y z
N MET A 1 9.27 13.89 1.32
CA MET A 1 9.37 12.46 1.01
C MET A 1 8.05 12.09 0.39
N GLN A 2 7.99 11.81 -0.92
CA GLN A 2 6.74 11.41 -1.54
C GLN A 2 6.86 9.93 -1.84
N LEU A 3 5.94 9.20 -1.23
CA LEU A 3 5.96 7.77 -1.04
C LEU A 3 5.02 7.15 -2.07
N ALA A 4 5.54 6.31 -2.96
CA ALA A 4 4.71 5.49 -3.83
C ALA A 4 4.44 4.20 -3.05
N ASN A 5 3.31 4.12 -2.38
CA ASN A 5 3.06 3.06 -1.40
C ASN A 5 1.93 2.17 -1.90
N PRO A 6 2.06 0.84 -1.83
CA PRO A 6 0.93 -0.05 -2.00
C PRO A 6 0.09 -0.13 -0.70
N TYR A 7 -1.24 -0.24 -0.81
CA TYR A 7 -2.25 -0.23 0.28
C TYR A 7 -3.35 -1.23 0.00
N LEU A 8 -3.93 -1.89 1.01
CA LEU A 8 -5.10 -2.76 0.79
C LEU A 8 -6.40 -1.96 0.95
N LEU A 9 -7.28 -2.03 -0.05
CA LEU A 9 -8.63 -1.48 -0.10
C LEU A 9 -9.64 -2.58 0.18
N LEU A 10 -10.73 -2.26 0.87
CA LEU A 10 -11.84 -3.19 1.10
C LEU A 10 -13.07 -2.75 0.29
N ASN A 11 -13.75 -3.65 -0.44
CA ASN A 11 -14.91 -3.30 -1.27
C ASN A 11 -16.25 -3.40 -0.52
N LEU A 12 -17.16 -2.42 -0.70
CA LEU A 12 -18.47 -2.33 -0.06
C LEU A 12 -19.54 -3.33 -0.55
N SER A 13 -19.54 -3.72 -1.82
CA SER A 13 -20.65 -4.51 -2.40
C SER A 13 -20.65 -5.95 -1.91
N THR A 14 -19.47 -6.56 -1.76
CA THR A 14 -19.31 -7.93 -1.22
C THR A 14 -19.19 -7.93 0.30
N ALA A 15 -18.54 -6.93 0.90
CA ALA A 15 -18.37 -6.86 2.36
C ALA A 15 -19.69 -6.60 3.09
N LYS A 16 -20.65 -5.84 2.55
CA LYS A 16 -21.95 -5.66 3.22
C LYS A 16 -22.74 -6.96 3.30
N GLU A 17 -22.72 -7.80 2.27
CA GLU A 17 -23.49 -9.04 2.27
C GLU A 17 -22.86 -10.11 3.18
N LYS A 18 -21.52 -10.16 3.28
CA LYS A 18 -20.79 -11.12 4.14
C LYS A 18 -20.58 -10.62 5.58
N ALA A 19 -20.39 -9.32 5.81
CA ALA A 19 -20.00 -8.76 7.12
C ALA A 19 -21.17 -8.19 7.97
N MET A 20 -22.38 -8.00 7.41
CA MET A 20 -23.55 -7.55 8.20
C MET A 20 -23.96 -8.55 9.29
N ASN A 21 -23.48 -9.80 9.26
CA ASN A 21 -23.65 -10.76 10.35
C ASN A 21 -22.62 -10.61 11.48
N TYR A 22 -21.53 -9.86 11.30
CA TYR A 22 -20.41 -9.81 12.25
C TYR A 22 -20.20 -8.47 12.96
N VAL A 23 -20.66 -7.34 12.40
CA VAL A 23 -20.49 -6.02 13.05
C VAL A 23 -21.73 -5.64 13.87
N SER A 24 -22.06 -6.46 14.86
CA SER A 24 -22.79 -5.97 16.03
C SER A 24 -21.83 -5.97 17.22
N ARG A 25 -21.72 -4.82 17.88
CA ARG A 25 -20.81 -4.42 18.99
C ARG A 25 -20.63 -5.42 20.16
N ARG A 26 -21.29 -6.58 20.17
CA ARG A 26 -21.33 -7.53 21.28
C ARG A 26 -20.35 -8.70 21.17
N SER A 27 -19.81 -9.02 19.99
CA SER A 27 -18.95 -10.21 19.81
C SER A 27 -17.46 -9.93 20.04
N PHE A 28 -16.98 -8.71 19.79
CA PHE A 28 -15.57 -8.34 19.96
C PHE A 28 -15.11 -8.32 21.44
N LEU A 29 -16.04 -8.16 22.40
CA LEU A 29 -15.71 -8.11 23.84
C LEU A 29 -15.59 -9.48 24.52
N ARG A 30 -15.77 -10.61 23.82
CA ARG A 30 -15.69 -11.94 24.43
C ARG A 30 -14.33 -12.63 24.32
N VAL A 31 -13.42 -12.15 23.48
CA VAL A 31 -12.08 -12.75 23.34
C VAL A 31 -11.07 -12.19 24.35
N ALA A 32 -11.39 -11.11 25.07
CA ALA A 32 -10.48 -10.49 26.05
C ALA A 32 -10.65 -10.95 27.52
N THR A 33 -11.47 -11.95 27.83
CA THR A 33 -11.60 -12.47 29.21
C THR A 33 -11.53 -14.00 29.25
N GLY A 34 -10.32 -14.52 29.09
CA GLY A 34 -9.96 -15.89 29.48
C GLY A 34 -8.94 -15.85 30.61
N ALA A 35 -9.28 -16.53 31.72
CA ALA A 35 -8.43 -16.88 32.88
C ALA A 35 -8.25 -15.83 34.02
N ALA A 36 -9.24 -15.78 34.93
CA ALA A 36 -8.98 -15.79 36.38
C ALA A 36 -10.24 -16.17 37.17
N GLY A 37 -10.15 -17.21 38.01
CA GLY A 37 -11.03 -17.36 39.18
C GLY A 37 -11.96 -18.57 39.19
N VAL A 38 -11.40 -19.77 39.41
CA VAL A 38 -12.12 -20.89 40.04
C VAL A 38 -12.43 -20.49 41.48
N GLY A 39 -13.71 -20.47 41.84
CA GLY A 39 -14.20 -20.21 43.20
C GLY A 39 -15.39 -21.12 43.54
N LEU A 40 -15.07 -22.25 44.18
CA LEU A 40 -16.00 -23.21 44.78
C LEU A 40 -17.00 -22.54 45.73
N LEU A 41 -18.29 -22.86 45.62
CA LEU A 41 -19.21 -22.95 46.76
C LEU A 41 -20.28 -24.02 46.50
N ALA A 42 -20.30 -25.01 47.39
CA ALA A 42 -21.20 -26.16 47.41
C ALA A 42 -22.56 -25.83 48.05
N ALA A 43 -23.66 -26.43 47.58
CA ALA A 43 -24.86 -26.72 48.39
C ALA A 43 -25.78 -27.79 47.75
N CYS A 44 -25.84 -28.94 48.45
CA CYS A 44 -26.77 -30.09 48.49
C CYS A 44 -28.10 -30.12 47.70
N ALA A 45 -28.36 -31.23 46.98
CA ALA A 45 -29.33 -32.31 47.32
C ALA A 45 -29.52 -33.33 46.16
N PRO A 46 -29.88 -34.61 46.40
CA PRO A 46 -29.64 -35.73 45.50
C PRO A 46 -30.85 -36.08 44.61
N VAL A 47 -30.62 -36.81 43.51
CA VAL A 47 -31.35 -38.05 43.09
C VAL A 47 -30.86 -38.53 41.71
N ALA A 48 -30.41 -39.79 41.69
CA ALA A 48 -30.34 -40.80 40.64
C ALA A 48 -29.85 -40.46 39.21
N ALA A 49 -28.76 -41.15 38.82
CA ALA A 49 -28.35 -41.40 37.44
C ALA A 49 -29.36 -42.33 36.69
N PRO A 50 -29.26 -42.45 35.35
CA PRO A 50 -28.25 -43.36 34.81
C PRO A 50 -27.32 -42.71 33.79
N ALA A 51 -26.16 -43.36 33.66
CA ALA A 51 -25.07 -43.05 32.78
C ALA A 51 -25.51 -42.84 31.33
N ASP A 52 -25.00 -41.77 30.72
CA ASP A 52 -24.75 -41.76 29.29
C ASP A 52 -23.25 -41.59 29.05
N SER A 53 -22.76 -42.41 28.15
CA SER A 53 -21.37 -42.63 27.83
C SER A 53 -20.67 -41.34 27.44
N GLY A 54 -19.48 -41.13 28.02
CA GLY A 54 -18.56 -40.09 27.59
C GLY A 54 -18.26 -40.21 26.10
N GLY A 55 -18.80 -39.28 25.32
CA GLY A 55 -18.14 -38.73 24.16
C GLY A 55 -17.51 -37.41 24.59
N MET A 56 -16.18 -37.38 24.70
CA MET A 56 -15.47 -36.12 24.53
C MET A 56 -15.87 -35.62 23.14
N GLY A 57 -16.79 -34.65 23.09
CA GLY A 57 -16.96 -33.83 21.91
C GLY A 57 -15.61 -33.18 21.66
N ALA A 58 -14.92 -33.64 20.63
CA ALA A 58 -13.97 -32.79 19.95
C ALA A 58 -14.78 -31.56 19.53
N ASP A 59 -14.32 -30.36 19.92
CA ASP A 59 -14.87 -29.11 19.41
C ASP A 59 -15.01 -29.27 17.89
N GLU A 60 -16.24 -29.14 17.39
CA GLU A 60 -16.47 -29.06 15.95
C GLU A 60 -15.55 -27.95 15.41
N PRO A 61 -14.84 -28.17 14.28
CA PRO A 61 -14.07 -27.10 13.68
C PRO A 61 -15.01 -25.92 13.47
N ASP A 62 -14.64 -24.75 14.00
CA ASP A 62 -15.42 -23.51 13.89
C ASP A 62 -16.00 -23.42 12.47
N GLU A 63 -17.34 -23.38 12.38
CA GLU A 63 -18.06 -23.34 11.10
C GLU A 63 -17.44 -22.25 10.21
N MET A 64 -17.07 -22.59 8.98
CA MET A 64 -16.48 -21.63 8.05
C MET A 64 -17.44 -20.45 7.84
N VAL A 65 -17.06 -19.29 8.36
CA VAL A 65 -17.87 -18.08 8.42
C VAL A 65 -17.75 -17.25 7.15
N ALA A 66 -16.56 -17.20 6.55
CA ALA A 66 -16.31 -16.37 5.37
C ALA A 66 -15.17 -16.90 4.50
N GLU A 67 -15.35 -16.79 3.19
CA GLU A 67 -14.28 -16.88 2.20
C GLU A 67 -14.06 -15.49 1.59
N LEU A 68 -12.81 -15.02 1.59
CA LEU A 68 -12.41 -13.68 1.17
C LEU A 68 -11.32 -13.78 0.11
N GLU A 69 -11.42 -12.95 -0.92
CA GLU A 69 -10.41 -12.87 -1.98
C GLU A 69 -9.55 -11.61 -1.83
N MET A 70 -8.24 -11.76 -1.98
CA MET A 70 -7.26 -10.67 -1.93
C MET A 70 -6.41 -10.61 -3.20
N TRP A 71 -6.41 -9.46 -3.87
CA TRP A 71 -5.57 -9.20 -5.05
C TRP A 71 -4.42 -8.25 -4.73
N THR A 72 -3.21 -8.60 -5.16
CA THR A 72 -2.02 -7.75 -4.98
C THR A 72 -1.15 -7.67 -6.23
N GLU A 73 -0.22 -6.71 -6.26
CA GLU A 73 0.84 -6.68 -7.29
C GLU A 73 1.99 -7.66 -6.99
N MET A 74 1.94 -8.37 -5.87
CA MET A 74 2.96 -9.29 -5.39
C MET A 74 2.85 -10.64 -6.11
N ALA A 75 3.31 -10.67 -7.36
CA ALA A 75 3.17 -11.82 -8.26
C ALA A 75 4.45 -12.61 -8.50
N THR A 76 5.59 -12.16 -7.95
CA THR A 76 6.90 -12.77 -8.20
C THR A 76 7.60 -13.11 -6.89
N VAL A 77 8.44 -14.14 -6.91
CA VAL A 77 9.31 -14.50 -5.77
C VAL A 77 10.35 -13.38 -5.55
N PRO A 78 10.62 -12.97 -4.29
CA PRO A 78 10.16 -13.58 -3.04
C PRO A 78 8.76 -13.13 -2.57
N TRP A 79 8.18 -12.10 -3.16
CA TRP A 79 6.96 -11.45 -2.69
C TRP A 79 5.72 -12.34 -2.72
N LEU A 80 5.52 -13.13 -3.77
CA LEU A 80 4.40 -14.08 -3.86
C LEU A 80 4.45 -15.08 -2.69
N GLY A 81 5.62 -15.69 -2.46
CA GLY A 81 5.80 -16.64 -1.35
C GLY A 81 5.62 -16.00 0.03
N ALA A 82 6.09 -14.76 0.21
CA ALA A 82 5.86 -14.03 1.45
C ALA A 82 4.38 -13.74 1.71
N MET A 83 3.60 -13.42 0.66
CA MET A 83 2.15 -13.23 0.79
C MET A 83 1.42 -14.54 1.09
N ASP A 84 1.83 -15.64 0.44
CA ASP A 84 1.28 -16.98 0.72
C ASP A 84 1.51 -17.37 2.18
N GLU A 85 2.71 -17.15 2.72
CA GLU A 85 3.04 -17.41 4.13
C GLU A 85 2.18 -16.55 5.09
N ILE A 86 1.97 -15.27 4.77
CA ILE A 86 1.11 -14.37 5.56
C ILE A 86 -0.33 -14.87 5.57
N VAL A 87 -0.87 -15.25 4.41
CA VAL A 87 -2.24 -15.75 4.27
C VAL A 87 -2.41 -17.09 4.97
N GLU A 88 -1.46 -18.01 4.83
CA GLU A 88 -1.49 -19.32 5.51
C GLU A 88 -1.46 -19.14 7.04
N SER A 89 -0.62 -18.22 7.54
CA SER A 89 -0.59 -17.92 8.97
C SER A 89 -1.90 -17.29 9.46
N PHE A 90 -2.54 -16.44 8.67
CA PHE A 90 -3.83 -15.84 9.02
C PHE A 90 -4.93 -16.90 9.06
N ASN A 91 -5.05 -17.72 8.01
CA ASN A 91 -6.07 -18.77 7.91
C ASN A 91 -5.91 -19.81 9.04
N SER A 92 -4.66 -20.16 9.39
CA SER A 92 -4.38 -21.07 10.51
C SER A 92 -4.79 -20.50 11.86
N ALA A 93 -4.62 -19.19 12.06
CA ALA A 93 -5.02 -18.51 13.30
C ALA A 93 -6.53 -18.20 13.37
N ASN A 94 -7.22 -18.24 12.23
CA ASN A 94 -8.64 -17.88 12.10
C ASN A 94 -9.38 -18.97 11.31
N PRO A 95 -9.60 -20.17 11.89
CA PRO A 95 -10.16 -21.32 11.14
C PRO A 95 -11.55 -21.08 10.53
N GLY A 96 -12.31 -20.12 11.08
CA GLY A 96 -13.59 -19.68 10.53
C GLY A 96 -13.50 -18.72 9.33
N ILE A 97 -12.31 -18.22 8.95
CA ILE A 97 -12.14 -17.29 7.83
C ILE A 97 -11.07 -17.84 6.89
N GLN A 98 -11.40 -17.94 5.61
CA GLN A 98 -10.45 -18.32 4.58
C GLN A 98 -10.17 -17.17 3.65
N VAL A 99 -8.90 -16.78 3.57
CA VAL A 99 -8.40 -15.80 2.61
C VAL A 99 -7.68 -16.52 1.48
N THR A 100 -7.96 -16.15 0.24
CA THR A 100 -7.22 -16.55 -0.94
C THR A 100 -6.47 -15.37 -1.53
N HIS A 101 -5.21 -15.57 -1.93
CA HIS A 101 -4.38 -14.54 -2.54
C HIS A 101 -4.20 -14.78 -4.03
N SER A 102 -4.35 -13.72 -4.81
CA SER A 102 -4.03 -13.68 -6.22
C SER A 102 -3.04 -12.55 -6.49
N GLY A 103 -1.81 -12.91 -6.87
CA GLY A 103 -0.77 -11.98 -7.31
C GLY A 103 -0.79 -11.77 -8.83
N PHE A 104 -0.83 -10.51 -9.28
CA PHE A 104 -0.68 -10.16 -10.71
C PHE A 104 0.45 -9.14 -10.88
N SER A 105 1.20 -9.15 -11.98
CA SER A 105 2.32 -8.20 -12.16
C SER A 105 1.93 -7.03 -13.06
N GLY A 106 2.29 -5.82 -12.64
CA GLY A 106 2.27 -4.59 -13.45
C GLY A 106 0.97 -4.38 -14.24
N LEU A 107 1.07 -4.29 -15.56
CA LEU A 107 -0.07 -3.99 -16.43
C LEU A 107 -1.24 -4.98 -16.31
N ALA A 108 -0.97 -6.25 -15.99
CA ALA A 108 -2.03 -7.24 -15.81
C ALA A 108 -2.88 -6.90 -14.57
N TYR A 109 -2.23 -6.45 -13.50
CA TYR A 109 -2.90 -6.00 -12.28
C TYR A 109 -3.79 -4.79 -12.55
N GLU A 110 -3.24 -3.76 -13.21
CA GLU A 110 -3.98 -2.55 -13.54
C GLU A 110 -5.21 -2.84 -14.40
N GLN A 111 -5.08 -3.72 -15.40
CA GLN A 111 -6.17 -4.10 -16.30
C GLN A 111 -7.26 -4.91 -15.58
N ALA A 112 -6.85 -5.88 -14.75
CA ALA A 112 -7.78 -6.69 -13.96
C ALA A 112 -8.57 -5.81 -13.00
N THR A 113 -7.88 -4.93 -12.26
CA THR A 113 -8.48 -4.01 -11.29
C THR A 113 -9.46 -3.05 -11.96
N LYS A 114 -9.09 -2.40 -13.06
CA LYS A 114 -10.00 -1.49 -13.80
C LYS A 114 -11.25 -2.21 -14.30
N THR A 115 -11.08 -3.43 -14.82
CA THR A 115 -12.21 -4.26 -15.29
C THR A 115 -13.12 -4.67 -14.15
N ALA A 116 -12.54 -5.07 -13.02
CA ALA A 116 -13.28 -5.47 -11.82
C ALA A 116 -14.10 -4.31 -11.25
N PHE A 117 -13.52 -3.11 -11.13
CA PHE A 117 -14.26 -1.92 -10.68
C PHE A 117 -15.35 -1.48 -11.65
N ALA A 118 -15.12 -1.56 -12.95
CA ALA A 118 -16.14 -1.23 -13.95
C ALA A 118 -17.28 -2.27 -14.00
N GLY A 119 -16.96 -3.54 -13.75
CA GLY A 119 -17.92 -4.66 -13.73
C GLY A 119 -18.60 -4.91 -12.39
N GLY A 120 -18.17 -4.25 -11.31
CA GLY A 120 -18.66 -4.48 -9.95
C GLY A 120 -18.23 -5.81 -9.33
N ALA A 121 -17.23 -6.48 -9.90
CA ALA A 121 -16.73 -7.79 -9.48
C ALA A 121 -15.31 -7.66 -8.88
N VAL A 122 -15.17 -6.76 -7.91
CA VAL A 122 -13.90 -6.48 -7.22
C VAL A 122 -13.71 -7.50 -6.10
N PRO A 123 -12.46 -7.96 -5.83
CA PRO A 123 -12.17 -8.80 -4.67
C PRO A 123 -12.52 -8.11 -3.36
N ASP A 124 -12.59 -8.89 -2.28
CA ASP A 124 -12.84 -8.36 -0.93
C ASP A 124 -11.70 -7.44 -0.48
N PHE A 125 -10.44 -7.76 -0.83
CA PHE A 125 -9.27 -6.92 -0.63
C PHE A 125 -8.53 -6.64 -1.94
N LEU A 126 -8.09 -5.41 -2.15
CA LEU A 126 -7.35 -5.01 -3.34
C LEU A 126 -6.17 -4.09 -3.00
N GLN A 127 -4.96 -4.46 -3.43
CA GLN A 127 -3.80 -3.58 -3.35
C GLN A 127 -3.93 -2.35 -4.28
N THR A 128 -3.66 -1.16 -3.81
CA THR A 128 -3.67 0.06 -4.63
C THR A 128 -2.55 0.99 -4.21
N ASP A 129 -2.17 1.93 -5.06
CA ASP A 129 -1.44 3.09 -4.59
C ASP A 129 -2.39 4.04 -3.85
N ALA A 130 -1.98 4.57 -2.69
CA ALA A 130 -2.76 5.61 -2.02
C ALA A 130 -2.31 7.00 -2.45
N GLY A 131 -3.00 7.97 -1.90
CA GLY A 131 -2.98 9.34 -2.33
C GLY A 131 -4.31 9.71 -2.98
N PRO A 132 -4.65 10.99 -2.90
CA PRO A 132 -5.98 11.47 -3.27
C PRO A 132 -6.28 11.27 -4.76
N GLY A 133 -5.27 11.24 -5.63
CA GLY A 133 -5.48 10.95 -7.06
C GLY A 133 -5.95 9.51 -7.36
N ALA A 134 -5.44 8.52 -6.63
CA ALA A 134 -5.76 7.10 -6.87
C ALA A 134 -7.02 6.66 -6.12
N LEU A 135 -7.23 7.16 -4.90
CA LEU A 135 -8.35 6.73 -4.05
C LEU A 135 -9.66 7.49 -4.30
N SER A 136 -9.59 8.80 -4.61
CA SER A 136 -10.78 9.67 -4.63
C SER A 136 -11.87 9.16 -5.58
N ALA A 137 -11.50 8.70 -6.77
CA ALA A 137 -12.47 8.20 -7.75
C ALA A 137 -13.26 6.99 -7.25
N PHE A 138 -12.60 6.05 -6.56
CA PHE A 138 -13.27 4.87 -6.00
C PHE A 138 -14.14 5.23 -4.80
N ILE A 139 -13.71 6.18 -3.98
CA ILE A 139 -14.48 6.68 -2.84
C ILE A 139 -15.75 7.39 -3.32
N GLU A 140 -15.63 8.26 -4.33
CA GLU A 140 -16.75 9.02 -4.88
C GLU A 140 -17.75 8.15 -5.64
N ALA A 141 -17.31 6.98 -6.11
CA ALA A 141 -18.15 5.95 -6.70
C ALA A 141 -18.77 4.98 -5.66
N ASP A 142 -18.60 5.21 -4.35
CA ASP A 142 -19.06 4.33 -3.25
C ASP A 142 -18.54 2.88 -3.36
N GLN A 143 -17.31 2.71 -3.85
CA GLN A 143 -16.73 1.39 -4.12
C GLN A 143 -15.82 0.89 -2.98
N LEU A 144 -15.46 1.75 -2.02
CA LEU A 144 -14.54 1.42 -0.93
C LEU A 144 -15.24 1.48 0.43
N LEU A 145 -14.93 0.55 1.33
CA LEU A 145 -15.39 0.59 2.71
C LEU A 145 -14.63 1.67 3.48
N ASP A 146 -15.37 2.43 4.27
CA ASP A 146 -14.79 3.31 5.26
C ASP A 146 -14.17 2.52 6.41
N LEU A 147 -12.86 2.65 6.59
CA LEU A 147 -12.08 1.93 7.60
C LEU A 147 -11.77 2.79 8.83
N THR A 148 -12.42 3.95 8.99
CA THR A 148 -12.06 4.92 10.04
C THR A 148 -12.06 4.31 11.43
N ASP A 149 -13.11 3.58 11.80
CA ASP A 149 -13.22 2.97 13.13
C ASP A 149 -12.10 1.95 13.39
N VAL A 150 -11.76 1.13 12.37
CA VAL A 150 -10.71 0.11 12.46
C VAL A 150 -9.31 0.74 12.55
N VAL A 151 -9.08 1.77 11.74
CA VAL A 151 -7.81 2.49 11.74
C VAL A 151 -7.62 3.26 13.04
N GLU A 152 -8.66 3.89 13.59
CA GLU A 152 -8.57 4.62 14.87
C GLU A 152 -8.19 3.71 16.04
N GLU A 153 -8.65 2.45 16.05
CA GLU A 153 -8.25 1.45 17.05
C GLU A 153 -6.77 1.03 16.93
N SER A 154 -6.22 1.06 15.73
CA SER A 154 -4.88 0.54 15.41
C SER A 154 -3.84 1.62 15.07
N LYS A 155 -4.23 2.90 15.05
CA LYS A 155 -3.37 4.02 14.60
C LYS A 155 -2.04 4.13 15.34
N GLY A 156 -1.99 3.69 16.60
CA GLY A 156 -0.75 3.69 17.39
C GLY A 156 0.33 2.73 16.87
N ALA A 157 -0.06 1.77 16.02
CA ALA A 157 0.85 0.82 15.38
C ALA A 157 1.24 1.22 13.94
N ILE A 158 0.66 2.29 13.40
CA ILE A 158 0.86 2.72 12.01
C ILE A 158 1.61 4.06 12.02
N TYR A 159 2.57 4.23 11.11
CA TYR A 159 3.26 5.51 10.95
C TYR A 159 2.27 6.61 10.54
N PRO A 160 2.27 7.79 11.20
CA PRO A 160 1.34 8.87 10.87
C PRO A 160 1.33 9.26 9.39
N ASP A 161 2.51 9.40 8.77
CA ASP A 161 2.64 9.72 7.34
C ASP A 161 2.00 8.68 6.41
N ALA A 162 1.89 7.42 6.86
CA ALA A 162 1.22 6.36 6.11
C ALA A 162 -0.31 6.40 6.28
N LEU A 163 -0.82 6.97 7.37
CA LEU A 163 -2.26 7.19 7.56
C LEU A 163 -2.76 8.37 6.73
N ASP A 164 -1.95 9.43 6.61
CA ASP A 164 -2.30 10.63 5.84
C ASP A 164 -2.56 10.32 4.36
N SER A 165 -1.90 9.31 3.80
CA SER A 165 -2.06 8.94 2.39
C SER A 165 -3.40 8.26 2.06
N VAL A 166 -4.06 7.66 3.05
CA VAL A 166 -5.37 7.00 2.94
C VAL A 166 -6.50 7.85 3.52
N LEU A 167 -6.18 9.06 4.01
CA LEU A 167 -7.13 10.02 4.53
C LEU A 167 -7.79 10.78 3.37
N TYR A 168 -9.11 10.73 3.28
CA TYR A 168 -9.88 11.52 2.32
C TYR A 168 -11.18 12.01 2.97
N LYS A 169 -11.45 13.31 2.85
CA LYS A 169 -12.59 13.99 3.50
C LYS A 169 -12.73 13.67 5.01
N GLY A 170 -11.58 13.58 5.70
CA GLY A 170 -11.51 13.34 7.15
C GLY A 170 -11.78 11.89 7.59
N ARG A 171 -11.78 10.93 6.65
CA ARG A 171 -12.03 9.50 6.90
C ARG A 171 -10.95 8.64 6.26
N TYR A 172 -10.70 7.45 6.82
CA TYR A 172 -9.67 6.53 6.32
C TYR A 172 -10.29 5.48 5.39
N TRP A 173 -9.73 5.31 4.19
CA TRP A 173 -10.30 4.47 3.13
C TRP A 173 -9.40 3.30 2.69
N GLY A 174 -8.34 3.05 3.44
CA GLY A 174 -7.39 1.96 3.19
C GLY A 174 -6.60 1.61 4.44
N ALA A 175 -5.98 0.43 4.42
CA ALA A 175 -5.07 -0.03 5.47
C ALA A 175 -3.62 0.06 4.95
N PRO A 176 -2.80 0.98 5.47
CA PRO A 176 -1.39 1.06 5.11
C PRO A 176 -0.63 -0.17 5.59
N TRP A 177 0.13 -0.80 4.69
CA TRP A 177 0.93 -1.99 5.01
C TRP A 177 2.40 -1.86 4.63
N ALA A 178 2.73 -0.97 3.69
CA ALA A 178 4.11 -0.71 3.29
C ALA A 178 4.35 0.78 2.99
N MET A 179 5.60 1.21 3.18
CA MET A 179 6.11 2.50 2.74
C MET A 179 7.31 2.30 1.82
N THR A 180 7.29 2.89 0.62
CA THR A 180 8.41 2.86 -0.32
C THR A 180 8.87 4.29 -0.65
N VAL A 181 10.19 4.44 -0.74
CA VAL A 181 10.82 5.72 -1.09
C VAL A 181 11.29 5.64 -2.54
N ALA A 182 10.54 6.25 -3.45
CA ALA A 182 10.79 6.17 -4.89
C ALA A 182 11.87 7.16 -5.41
N ASN A 183 12.34 8.10 -4.57
CA ASN A 183 13.23 9.19 -4.95
C ASN A 183 14.70 8.93 -4.61
N LEU A 184 15.14 7.67 -4.73
CA LEU A 184 16.52 7.25 -4.48
C LEU A 184 17.25 7.04 -5.80
N MET A 185 18.49 7.51 -5.87
CA MET A 185 19.38 7.22 -6.99
C MET A 185 20.33 6.11 -6.59
N TYR A 186 20.27 5.01 -7.33
CA TYR A 186 21.18 3.88 -7.17
C TYR A 186 22.33 4.02 -8.17
N TYR A 187 23.54 3.64 -7.75
CA TYR A 187 24.74 3.74 -8.58
C TYR A 187 25.59 2.48 -8.43
N ASN A 188 26.42 2.21 -9.44
CA ASN A 188 27.43 1.15 -9.37
C ASN A 188 28.73 1.74 -8.82
N ALA A 189 29.07 1.40 -7.57
CA ALA A 189 30.26 1.92 -6.91
C ALA A 189 31.58 1.58 -7.63
N GLY A 190 31.65 0.42 -8.29
CA GLY A 190 32.85 0.01 -9.05
C GLY A 190 33.06 0.87 -10.30
N ILE A 191 31.98 1.20 -11.02
CA ILE A 191 32.05 2.12 -12.18
C ILE A 191 32.46 3.52 -11.73
N LEU A 192 31.90 4.01 -10.62
CA LEU A 192 32.29 5.31 -10.06
C LEU A 192 33.79 5.35 -9.71
N ASP A 193 34.29 4.33 -9.00
CA ASP A 193 35.69 4.23 -8.57
C ASP A 193 36.65 4.12 -9.76
N GLU A 194 36.33 3.29 -10.77
CA GLU A 194 37.13 3.13 -11.99
C GLU A 194 37.36 4.45 -12.74
N HIS A 195 36.38 5.36 -12.67
CA HIS A 195 36.43 6.67 -13.32
C HIS A 195 36.76 7.82 -12.35
N GLY A 196 37.09 7.53 -11.09
CA GLY A 196 37.48 8.53 -10.10
C GLY A 196 36.36 9.50 -9.71
N VAL A 197 35.10 9.08 -9.81
CA VAL A 197 33.93 9.88 -9.46
C VAL A 197 33.52 9.58 -8.02
N ASP A 198 33.66 10.54 -7.12
CA ASP A 198 33.17 10.42 -5.76
C ASP A 198 31.66 10.76 -5.69
N PRO A 199 30.77 9.81 -5.34
CA PRO A 199 29.34 10.06 -5.25
C PRO A 199 28.99 11.18 -4.26
N ALA A 200 29.80 11.41 -3.23
CA ALA A 200 29.58 12.50 -2.27
C ALA A 200 29.72 13.90 -2.89
N THR A 201 30.35 14.01 -4.07
CA THR A 201 30.52 15.27 -4.80
C THR A 201 29.35 15.58 -5.74
N LEU A 202 28.50 14.61 -6.05
CA LEU A 202 27.35 14.71 -6.96
C LEU A 202 26.15 15.42 -6.29
N THR A 203 26.41 16.63 -5.79
CA THR A 203 25.48 17.44 -4.99
C THR A 203 24.74 18.49 -5.80
N THR A 204 25.14 18.68 -7.06
CA THR A 204 24.57 19.67 -7.98
C THR A 204 24.27 19.02 -9.32
N TRP A 205 23.36 19.63 -10.08
CA TRP A 205 23.03 19.17 -11.42
C TRP A 205 24.26 19.14 -12.34
N SER A 206 25.08 20.18 -12.31
CA SER A 206 26.30 20.24 -13.11
C SER A 206 27.30 19.14 -12.75
N ALA A 207 27.52 18.88 -11.46
CA ALA A 207 28.40 17.79 -11.03
C ALA A 207 27.88 16.42 -11.51
N PHE A 208 26.56 16.23 -11.49
CA PHE A 208 25.92 15.04 -12.04
C PHE A 208 26.14 14.91 -13.56
N THR A 209 25.87 15.96 -14.34
CA THR A 209 26.07 15.92 -15.80
C THR A 209 27.54 15.80 -16.20
N ASP A 210 28.47 16.38 -15.44
CA ASP A 210 29.91 16.22 -15.66
C ASP A 210 30.35 14.76 -15.47
N ALA A 211 29.79 14.07 -14.46
CA ALA A 211 30.00 12.64 -14.29
C ALA A 211 29.38 11.85 -15.46
N CYS A 212 28.18 12.21 -15.92
CA CYS A 212 27.56 11.58 -17.09
C CYS A 212 28.43 11.72 -18.35
N HIS A 213 28.98 12.90 -18.61
CA HIS A 213 29.91 13.11 -19.72
C HIS A 213 31.17 12.24 -19.59
N THR A 214 31.70 12.09 -18.37
CA THR A 214 32.85 11.21 -18.10
C THR A 214 32.55 9.77 -18.49
N PHE A 215 31.38 9.24 -18.09
CA PHE A 215 30.96 7.89 -18.44
C PHE A 215 30.72 7.71 -19.94
N GLN A 216 30.05 8.67 -20.60
CA GLN A 216 29.85 8.61 -22.05
C GLN A 216 31.16 8.56 -22.83
N HIS A 217 32.14 9.41 -22.48
CA HIS A 217 33.45 9.40 -23.13
C HIS A 217 34.20 8.08 -22.93
N ALA A 218 33.92 7.37 -21.83
CA ALA A 218 34.44 6.04 -21.57
C ALA A 218 33.61 4.91 -22.22
N GLY A 219 32.52 5.22 -22.93
CA GLY A 219 31.62 4.23 -23.52
C GLY A 219 30.71 3.52 -22.52
N VAL A 220 30.55 4.07 -21.31
CA VAL A 220 29.67 3.57 -20.26
C VAL A 220 28.36 4.35 -20.29
N THR A 221 27.22 3.66 -20.28
CA THR A 221 25.90 4.30 -20.18
C THR A 221 25.74 5.00 -18.82
N PRO A 222 25.60 6.34 -18.79
CA PRO A 222 25.49 7.07 -17.53
C PRO A 222 24.23 6.77 -16.72
N VAL A 223 23.07 6.74 -17.36
CA VAL A 223 21.78 6.61 -16.68
C VAL A 223 20.96 5.48 -17.30
N LEU A 224 20.57 4.52 -16.47
CA LEU A 224 19.69 3.42 -16.89
C LEU A 224 18.25 3.71 -16.44
N ILE A 225 17.32 3.86 -17.39
CA ILE A 225 15.88 4.03 -17.10
C ILE A 225 15.05 3.07 -17.95
N GLY A 226 14.23 2.24 -17.30
CA GLY A 226 13.24 1.38 -17.95
C GLY A 226 11.99 2.13 -18.42
N ALA A 227 12.13 3.13 -19.29
CA ALA A 227 11.06 4.10 -19.59
C ALA A 227 9.86 3.56 -20.40
N LYS A 228 9.84 2.27 -20.77
CA LYS A 228 8.77 1.66 -21.59
C LYS A 228 7.37 1.89 -21.01
N ASN A 229 7.21 1.88 -19.69
CA ASN A 229 5.93 2.03 -19.01
C ASN A 229 5.69 3.44 -18.46
N ALA A 230 6.44 4.45 -18.93
CA ALA A 230 6.38 5.87 -18.55
C ALA A 230 6.66 6.21 -17.07
N TRP A 231 6.10 5.48 -16.10
CA TRP A 231 6.21 5.76 -14.66
C TRP A 231 7.66 5.85 -14.15
N PRO A 232 8.67 5.08 -14.64
CA PRO A 232 10.05 5.26 -14.17
C PRO A 232 10.63 6.62 -14.58
N GLY A 233 10.25 7.12 -15.76
CA GLY A 233 10.58 8.49 -16.18
C GLY A 233 9.78 9.54 -15.38
N GLY A 234 8.56 9.21 -14.98
CA GLY A 234 7.76 10.03 -14.06
C GLY A 234 8.47 10.28 -12.72
N HIS A 235 9.17 9.30 -12.16
CA HIS A 235 9.95 9.49 -10.93
C HIS A 235 11.13 10.45 -11.11
N TRP A 236 11.79 10.46 -12.27
CA TRP A 236 12.82 11.46 -12.57
C TRP A 236 12.23 12.86 -12.58
N ALA A 237 11.10 13.05 -13.24
CA ALA A 237 10.40 14.33 -13.23
C ALA A 237 10.01 14.74 -11.81
N GLN A 238 9.39 13.83 -11.05
CA GLN A 238 8.99 14.07 -9.67
C GLN A 238 10.18 14.47 -8.78
N HIS A 239 11.33 13.81 -8.92
CA HIS A 239 12.54 14.16 -8.18
C HIS A 239 13.00 15.59 -8.48
N LEU A 240 12.99 15.99 -9.76
CA LEU A 240 13.38 17.33 -10.18
C LEU A 240 12.38 18.40 -9.72
N TYR A 241 11.08 18.10 -9.72
CA TYR A 241 10.08 18.97 -9.07
C TYR A 241 10.38 19.14 -7.58
N ILE A 242 10.68 18.06 -6.85
CA ILE A 242 11.04 18.12 -5.42
C ILE A 242 12.30 18.96 -5.19
N ARG A 243 13.31 18.85 -6.06
CA ARG A 243 14.53 19.68 -5.96
C ARG A 243 14.29 21.15 -6.29
N THR A 244 13.30 21.44 -7.14
CA THR A 244 13.02 22.80 -7.62
C THR A 244 12.05 23.56 -6.72
N PHE A 245 10.97 22.91 -6.26
CA PHE A 245 9.90 23.52 -5.46
C PHE A 245 9.99 23.15 -3.97
N GLY A 246 10.94 22.30 -3.59
CA GLY A 246 10.94 21.65 -2.28
C GLY A 246 9.81 20.62 -2.15
N VAL A 247 9.80 19.91 -1.02
CA VAL A 247 8.77 18.87 -0.76
C VAL A 247 7.39 19.49 -0.72
N LYS A 248 7.19 20.57 0.05
CA LYS A 248 5.88 21.21 0.19
C LYS A 248 5.37 21.74 -1.15
N GLY A 249 6.19 22.53 -1.86
CA GLY A 249 5.78 23.09 -3.14
C GLY A 249 5.48 22.03 -4.20
N SER A 250 6.16 20.88 -4.16
CA SER A 250 5.85 19.75 -5.05
C SER A 250 4.53 19.09 -4.70
N VAL A 251 4.27 18.84 -3.41
CA VAL A 251 2.96 18.33 -2.95
C VAL A 251 1.84 19.30 -3.34
N ASP A 252 2.04 20.60 -3.08
CA ASP A 252 1.16 21.68 -3.50
C ASP A 252 0.88 21.67 -5.00
N LEU A 253 1.88 21.42 -5.82
CA LEU A 253 1.73 21.38 -7.27
C LEU A 253 1.02 20.11 -7.76
N PHE A 254 1.42 18.94 -7.25
CA PHE A 254 0.91 17.64 -7.71
C PHE A 254 -0.49 17.31 -7.19
N LEU A 255 -0.83 17.72 -5.97
CA LEU A 255 -2.14 17.45 -5.38
C LEU A 255 -3.19 18.50 -5.75
N ARG A 256 -2.79 19.58 -6.43
CA ARG A 256 -3.68 20.67 -6.85
C ARG A 256 -4.86 20.13 -7.66
N GLY A 257 -6.06 20.22 -7.08
CA GLY A 257 -7.31 19.79 -7.73
C GLY A 257 -7.52 18.28 -7.75
N LEU A 258 -6.62 17.49 -7.15
CA LEU A 258 -6.78 16.06 -6.92
C LEU A 258 -7.14 15.77 -5.46
N ASP A 259 -6.62 16.58 -4.53
CA ASP A 259 -6.98 16.53 -3.12
C ASP A 259 -7.88 17.71 -2.76
N VAL A 260 -9.08 17.41 -2.26
CA VAL A 260 -10.02 18.43 -1.78
C VAL A 260 -9.52 19.17 -0.54
N ASN A 261 -8.55 18.61 0.17
CA ASN A 261 -7.91 19.25 1.32
C ASN A 261 -6.72 20.12 0.93
N HIS A 262 -6.35 20.17 -0.36
CA HIS A 262 -5.12 20.78 -0.82
C HIS A 262 -5.34 21.82 -1.92
N GLU A 263 -5.34 23.09 -1.53
CA GLU A 263 -5.41 24.22 -2.46
C GLU A 263 -4.00 24.77 -2.76
N SER A 264 -3.74 25.11 -4.02
CA SER A 264 -2.47 25.65 -4.48
C SER A 264 -2.62 26.47 -5.75
N ASP A 265 -1.92 27.60 -5.82
CA ASP A 265 -1.84 28.46 -7.01
C ASP A 265 -0.66 28.09 -7.93
N LEU A 266 0.22 27.17 -7.50
CA LEU A 266 1.38 26.75 -8.29
C LEU A 266 0.95 26.05 -9.58
N ARG A 267 1.68 26.31 -10.67
CA ARG A 267 1.41 25.71 -11.99
C ARG A 267 2.66 25.06 -12.56
N PHE A 268 2.44 23.96 -13.28
CA PHE A 268 3.50 23.31 -14.07
C PHE A 268 4.09 24.24 -15.14
N THR A 269 3.35 25.28 -15.53
CA THR A 269 3.75 26.30 -16.50
C THR A 269 4.46 27.50 -15.89
N ASP A 270 4.58 27.58 -14.55
CA ASP A 270 5.36 28.64 -13.92
C ASP A 270 6.85 28.47 -14.31
N PRO A 271 7.68 29.54 -14.30
CA PRO A 271 9.08 29.45 -14.74
C PRO A 271 9.87 28.32 -14.08
N ALA A 272 9.64 28.07 -12.79
CA ALA A 272 10.24 26.95 -12.05
C ALA A 272 9.76 25.58 -12.53
N GLY A 273 8.49 25.46 -12.95
CA GLY A 273 7.94 24.22 -13.52
C GLY A 273 8.47 23.95 -14.92
N VAL A 274 8.59 25.00 -15.74
CA VAL A 274 9.24 24.92 -17.06
C VAL A 274 10.70 24.49 -16.92
N ARG A 275 11.43 25.02 -15.92
CA ARG A 275 12.83 24.64 -15.66
C ARG A 275 13.00 23.14 -15.44
N VAL A 276 12.05 22.47 -14.78
CA VAL A 276 12.12 21.00 -14.59
C VAL A 276 12.11 20.27 -15.94
N TRP A 277 11.26 20.69 -16.87
CA TRP A 277 11.21 20.11 -18.22
C TRP A 277 12.45 20.41 -19.05
N GLU A 278 13.07 21.58 -18.86
CA GLU A 278 14.35 21.90 -19.49
C GLU A 278 15.46 20.96 -19.02
N LEU A 279 15.52 20.65 -17.72
CA LEU A 279 16.50 19.70 -17.16
C LEU A 279 16.28 18.29 -17.69
N ILE A 280 15.03 17.83 -17.79
CA ILE A 280 14.71 16.53 -18.39
C ILE A 280 15.12 16.52 -19.87
N LYS A 281 14.82 17.59 -20.60
CA LYS A 281 15.22 17.73 -22.01
C LYS A 281 16.74 17.69 -22.16
N GLU A 282 17.47 18.34 -21.28
CA GLU A 282 18.94 18.31 -21.26
C GLU A 282 19.47 16.89 -21.12
N LEU A 283 18.90 16.06 -20.23
CA LEU A 283 19.29 14.65 -20.11
C LEU A 283 19.05 13.87 -21.41
N LEU A 284 17.88 14.07 -22.04
CA LEU A 284 17.49 13.35 -23.24
C LEU A 284 18.32 13.78 -24.47
N ASP A 285 18.51 15.09 -24.65
CA ASP A 285 19.27 15.64 -25.77
C ASP A 285 20.77 15.31 -25.67
N SER A 286 21.27 15.09 -24.45
CA SER A 286 22.66 14.69 -24.21
C SER A 286 22.89 13.18 -24.38
N GLU A 287 21.84 12.39 -24.61
CA GLU A 287 21.90 10.92 -24.76
C GLU A 287 22.57 10.18 -23.58
N TYR A 288 22.35 10.68 -22.35
CA TYR A 288 22.83 10.03 -21.12
C TYR A 288 22.10 8.71 -20.80
#